data_AF-A0A2X3F5F2-F1
#
_entry.id   AF-A0A2X3F5F2-F1
#
_cell.length_a   1.000
_cell.length_b   1.000
_cell.length_c   1.000
_cell.angle_alpha   90.00
_cell.angle_beta   90.00
_cell.angle_gamma   90.00
#
_symmetry.space_group_name_H-M   'P 1'
#
loop_
_entity.id
_entity.type
_entity.pdbx_description
1 polymer ?
#
loop_
_entity_poly.entity_id
_entity_poly.type
_entity_poly.pdbx_seq_one_letter_code
_entity_poly.pdbx_strand_id
1 'polypeptide(L)'
;MPIPWTGEICAWDYNTATGDLSGERVFCHVDRSEGGAADGATVDSEGYLWNALVYAGKLVRYTPEGKVDRIIEMPVKKVTSVMFGGENLDVLYVTSMAQPPLPRFPEDNQAARQPVRHLRPGRDRRSGTALRRLNEPPARRDNNNTRRTDSDPDTRRRASCCRDAAE
;
A
#
# COMPACT_ATOMS: atom_id res chain seq x y z
N MET A 1 13.78 30.69 -1.75
CA MET A 1 14.80 29.62 -1.64
C MET A 1 14.23 28.39 -2.34
N PRO A 2 14.77 27.93 -3.47
CA PRO A 2 14.30 26.70 -4.08
C PRO A 2 14.72 25.53 -3.17
N ILE A 3 13.77 24.67 -2.80
CA ILE A 3 14.06 23.45 -2.05
C ILE A 3 14.89 22.56 -3.00
N PRO A 4 16.11 22.12 -2.62
CA PRO A 4 17.02 21.41 -3.51
C PRO A 4 16.64 19.93 -3.54
N TRP A 5 15.50 19.61 -4.15
CA TRP A 5 15.21 18.21 -4.48
C TRP A 5 16.20 17.83 -5.59
N THR A 6 17.31 17.18 -5.21
CA THR A 6 18.38 16.74 -6.13
C THR A 6 17.88 15.68 -7.10
N GLY A 7 16.92 14.86 -6.65
CA GLY A 7 16.49 13.67 -7.39
C GLY A 7 17.41 12.48 -7.17
N GLU A 8 18.30 12.57 -6.17
CA GLU A 8 19.28 11.56 -5.83
C GLU A 8 19.00 11.03 -4.43
N ILE A 9 19.08 9.71 -4.29
CA ILE A 9 19.27 9.06 -2.99
C ILE A 9 20.75 8.71 -2.92
N CYS A 10 21.42 9.17 -1.87
CA CYS A 10 22.85 8.93 -1.65
C CYS A 10 23.05 7.83 -0.59
N ALA A 11 24.22 7.19 -0.65
CA ALA A 11 24.67 6.21 0.33
C ALA A 11 26.07 6.59 0.85
N TRP A 12 26.32 6.18 2.09
CA TRP A 12 27.59 6.32 2.78
C TRP A 12 27.95 4.99 3.41
N ASP A 13 29.24 4.75 3.57
CA ASP A 13 29.74 3.70 4.43
C ASP A 13 29.68 4.20 5.88
N TYR A 14 28.96 3.46 6.74
CA TYR A 14 28.74 3.79 8.14
C TYR A 14 29.55 2.88 9.05
N ASN A 15 30.46 3.44 9.84
CA ASN A 15 31.18 2.70 10.85
C ASN A 15 30.32 2.55 12.11
N THR A 16 29.86 1.34 12.41
CA THR A 16 28.97 1.08 13.56
C THR A 16 29.65 1.22 14.92
N ALA A 17 30.99 1.19 14.97
CA ALA A 17 31.74 1.35 16.21
C ALA A 17 31.98 2.83 16.57
N THR A 18 32.19 3.70 15.57
CA THR A 18 32.54 5.11 15.79
C THR A 18 31.43 6.09 15.42
N GLY A 19 30.51 5.69 14.54
CA GLY A 19 29.48 6.55 13.95
C GLY A 19 29.94 7.35 12.74
N ASP A 20 31.18 7.18 12.28
CA ASP A 20 31.73 7.94 11.15
C ASP A 20 31.06 7.55 9.82
N LEU A 21 30.89 8.56 8.96
CA LEU A 21 30.41 8.43 7.58
C LEU A 21 31.55 8.68 6.61
N SER A 22 31.68 7.84 5.59
CA SER A 22 32.66 8.01 4.50
C SER A 22 32.10 7.48 3.18
N GLY A 23 32.83 7.66 2.08
CA GLY A 23 32.50 7.03 0.80
C GLY A 23 31.14 7.45 0.22
N GLU A 24 30.83 8.75 0.28
CA GLU A 24 29.61 9.29 -0.33
C GLU A 24 29.52 8.88 -1.79
N ARG A 25 28.34 8.36 -2.16
CA ARG A 25 28.03 7.98 -3.54
C ARG A 25 26.54 8.12 -3.81
N VAL A 26 26.18 8.38 -5.05
CA VAL A 26 24.79 8.26 -5.50
C VAL A 26 24.42 6.78 -5.48
N PHE A 27 23.38 6.44 -4.72
CA PHE A 27 22.81 5.09 -4.70
C PHE A 27 21.85 4.90 -5.87
N CYS A 28 20.91 5.83 -6.06
CA CYS A 28 20.04 5.83 -7.23
C CYS A 28 19.51 7.24 -7.55
N HIS A 29 19.10 7.43 -8.80
CA HIS A 29 18.27 8.57 -9.21
C HIS A 29 16.80 8.19 -9.17
N VAL A 30 15.95 9.07 -8.64
CA VAL A 30 14.50 8.88 -8.67
C VAL A 30 13.91 9.42 -9.96
N ASP A 31 12.82 8.79 -10.43
CA ASP A 31 12.08 9.29 -11.58
C ASP A 31 11.33 10.58 -11.20
N ARG A 32 11.63 11.66 -11.92
CA ARG A 32 11.04 12.99 -11.71
C ARG A 32 10.15 13.44 -12.85
N SER A 33 9.90 12.58 -13.84
CA SER A 33 9.11 12.91 -15.04
C SER A 33 7.70 13.39 -14.70
N GLU A 34 7.10 12.85 -13.64
CA GLU A 34 5.79 13.27 -13.10
C GLU A 34 5.88 14.38 -12.02
N GLY A 35 7.05 15.00 -11.85
CA GLY A 35 7.29 16.00 -10.81
C GLY A 35 7.47 15.42 -9.41
N GLY A 36 7.71 14.11 -9.30
CA GLY A 36 7.96 13.42 -8.05
C GLY A 36 9.28 13.80 -7.37
N ALA A 37 9.35 13.54 -6.07
CA ALA A 37 10.58 13.71 -5.26
C ALA A 37 10.70 12.58 -4.23
N ALA A 38 11.93 12.19 -3.89
CA ALA A 38 12.19 11.26 -2.81
C ALA A 38 11.82 11.93 -1.47
N ASP A 39 10.97 11.28 -0.68
CA ASP A 39 10.65 11.67 0.70
C ASP A 39 11.14 10.55 1.65
N GLY A 40 10.29 9.99 2.51
CA GLY A 40 10.66 8.93 3.44
C GLY A 40 11.06 7.60 2.77
N ALA A 41 11.93 6.85 3.45
CA ALA A 41 12.38 5.53 3.01
C ALA A 41 12.61 4.57 4.19
N THR A 42 12.60 3.26 3.89
CA THR A 42 12.97 2.18 4.82
C THR A 42 13.67 1.05 4.06
N VAL A 43 14.23 0.07 4.76
CA VAL A 43 14.83 -1.14 4.14
C VAL A 43 14.09 -2.38 4.62
N ASP A 44 13.98 -3.40 3.76
CA ASP A 44 13.45 -4.70 4.17
C ASP A 44 14.56 -5.67 4.61
N SER A 45 14.16 -6.84 5.13
CA SER A 45 15.08 -7.88 5.61
C SER A 45 15.96 -8.48 4.51
N GLU A 46 15.66 -8.23 3.24
CA GLU A 46 16.44 -8.69 2.09
C GLU A 46 17.45 -7.63 1.62
N GLY A 47 17.49 -6.46 2.28
CA GLY A 47 18.39 -5.35 1.96
C GLY A 47 17.88 -4.42 0.85
N TYR A 48 16.60 -4.52 0.46
CA TYR A 48 16.03 -3.64 -0.55
C TYR A 48 15.53 -2.35 0.08
N LEU A 49 15.78 -1.21 -0.58
CA LEU A 49 15.31 0.10 -0.16
C LEU A 49 13.90 0.34 -0.68
N TRP A 50 12.97 0.69 0.20
CA TRP A 50 11.62 1.16 -0.12
C TRP A 50 11.56 2.67 0.05
N ASN A 51 11.22 3.42 -0.99
CA ASN A 51 11.10 4.87 -0.97
C ASN A 51 9.68 5.33 -1.33
N ALA A 52 9.19 6.33 -0.62
CA ALA A 52 8.01 7.09 -0.99
C ALA A 52 8.39 8.20 -1.98
N LEU A 53 7.85 8.12 -3.19
CA LEU A 53 8.03 9.12 -4.23
C LEU A 53 6.84 10.09 -4.17
N VAL A 54 6.99 11.12 -3.32
CA VAL A 54 5.96 12.14 -3.09
C VAL A 54 5.67 12.89 -4.39
N TYR A 55 4.42 13.32 -4.57
CA TYR A 55 3.86 13.96 -5.77
C TYR A 55 3.74 13.06 -7.00
N ALA A 56 4.51 11.97 -7.11
CA ALA A 56 4.27 10.94 -8.12
C ALA A 56 3.17 9.97 -7.69
N GLY A 57 2.96 9.78 -6.38
CA GLY A 57 2.01 8.82 -5.83
C GLY A 57 2.50 7.39 -5.98
N LYS A 58 3.80 7.15 -5.74
CA LYS A 58 4.42 5.84 -5.94
C LYS A 58 5.23 5.41 -4.73
N LEU A 59 5.23 4.12 -4.43
CA LEU A 59 6.31 3.50 -3.68
C LEU A 59 7.24 2.79 -4.65
N VAL A 60 8.54 3.00 -4.50
CA VAL A 60 9.56 2.35 -5.32
C VAL A 60 10.45 1.51 -4.43
N ARG A 61 10.60 0.22 -4.77
CA ARG A 61 11.57 -0.69 -4.16
C ARG A 61 12.80 -0.75 -5.06
N TYR A 62 13.98 -0.54 -4.49
CA TYR A 62 15.26 -0.62 -5.16
C TYR A 62 16.06 -1.83 -4.63
N THR A 63 16.79 -2.49 -5.52
CA THR A 63 17.76 -3.53 -5.16
C THR A 63 18.91 -2.93 -4.33
N PRO A 64 19.72 -3.74 -3.61
CA PRO A 64 20.91 -3.26 -2.91
C PRO A 64 21.94 -2.52 -3.80
N GLU A 65 21.84 -2.67 -5.12
CA GLU A 65 22.66 -1.98 -6.12
C GLU A 65 22.00 -0.71 -6.69
N GLY A 66 20.86 -0.29 -6.15
CA GLY A 66 20.17 0.95 -6.57
C GLY A 66 19.31 0.82 -7.82
N LYS A 67 19.03 -0.41 -8.30
CA LYS A 67 18.16 -0.63 -9.46
C LYS A 67 16.70 -0.74 -9.03
N VAL A 68 15.76 -0.25 -9.84
CA VAL A 68 14.33 -0.43 -9.56
C VAL A 68 13.97 -1.92 -9.64
N ASP A 69 13.45 -2.47 -8.54
CA ASP A 69 12.91 -3.83 -8.45
C ASP A 69 11.38 -3.83 -8.65
N ARG A 70 10.69 -2.89 -8.00
CA ARG A 70 9.23 -2.82 -8.00
C ARG A 70 8.74 -1.39 -7.87
N ILE A 71 7.61 -1.10 -8.51
CA ILE A 71 6.85 0.14 -8.34
C ILE A 71 5.43 -0.23 -7.91
N ILE A 72 4.90 0.44 -6.89
CA ILE A 72 3.51 0.33 -6.44
C ILE A 72 2.85 1.70 -6.60
N GLU A 73 1.84 1.77 -7.47
CA GLU A 73 1.00 2.95 -7.63
C GLU A 73 0.09 3.13 -6.42
N MET A 74 0.06 4.34 -5.88
CA MET A 74 -0.68 4.69 -4.68
C MET A 74 -1.94 5.50 -5.06
N PRO A 75 -3.05 5.34 -4.30
CA PRO A 75 -4.29 6.05 -4.60
C PRO A 75 -4.24 7.55 -4.27
N VAL A 76 -3.09 8.06 -3.81
CA VAL A 76 -2.85 9.45 -3.47
C VAL A 76 -1.48 9.88 -3.98
N LYS A 77 -1.35 11.10 -4.50
CA LYS A 77 -0.08 11.62 -5.04
C LYS A 77 0.95 11.95 -3.96
N LYS A 78 0.50 12.44 -2.81
CA LYS A 78 1.36 12.91 -1.72
C LYS A 78 1.69 11.82 -0.70
N VAL A 79 2.23 10.69 -1.13
CA VAL A 79 2.80 9.67 -0.21
C VAL A 79 4.15 10.14 0.32
N THR A 80 4.36 10.08 1.63
CA THR A 80 5.45 10.84 2.27
C THR A 80 6.42 10.00 3.06
N SER A 81 6.01 8.87 3.62
CA SER A 81 6.92 7.96 4.31
C SER A 81 6.35 6.56 4.36
N VAL A 82 7.21 5.61 4.72
CA VAL A 82 6.94 4.18 4.68
C VAL A 82 7.70 3.44 5.78
N MET A 83 7.06 2.47 6.44
CA MET A 83 7.66 1.64 7.49
C MET A 83 7.00 0.26 7.56
N PHE A 84 7.79 -0.78 7.82
CA PHE A 84 7.27 -2.11 8.15
C PHE A 84 6.67 -2.14 9.57
N GLY A 85 5.57 -2.87 9.72
CA GLY A 85 4.89 -3.12 10.99
C GLY A 85 4.06 -4.38 10.93
N GLY A 86 3.13 -4.53 11.89
CA GLY A 86 2.43 -5.79 12.13
C GLY A 86 3.29 -6.76 12.96
N GLU A 87 2.68 -7.82 13.49
CA GLU A 87 3.32 -8.77 14.40
C GLU A 87 4.59 -9.41 13.79
N ASN A 88 4.55 -9.66 12.48
CA ASN A 88 5.64 -10.30 11.74
C ASN A 88 6.51 -9.32 10.94
N LEU A 89 6.31 -8.00 11.11
CA LEU A 89 6.93 -6.96 10.27
C LEU A 89 6.71 -7.17 8.75
N ASP A 90 5.56 -7.75 8.37
CA ASP A 90 5.19 -8.09 7.00
C ASP A 90 4.10 -7.19 6.41
N VAL A 91 3.79 -6.08 7.09
CA VAL A 91 2.83 -5.07 6.65
C VAL A 91 3.55 -3.75 6.42
N LEU A 92 3.44 -3.20 5.21
CA LEU A 92 4.01 -1.90 4.87
C LEU A 92 2.99 -0.78 5.14
N TYR A 93 3.24 0.02 6.18
CA TYR A 93 2.46 1.23 6.49
C TYR A 93 3.01 2.41 5.70
N VAL A 94 2.10 3.28 5.23
CA VAL A 94 2.43 4.41 4.36
C VAL A 94 1.70 5.66 4.86
N THR A 95 2.42 6.76 5.01
CA THR A 95 1.84 8.07 5.38
C THR A 95 1.65 8.95 4.16
N SER A 96 0.73 9.90 4.24
CA SER A 96 0.48 10.89 3.19
C SER A 96 0.19 12.28 3.75
N MET A 97 0.34 13.32 2.93
CA MET A 97 -0.02 14.70 3.28
C MET A 97 -1.40 15.05 2.73
N ALA A 98 -2.28 15.52 3.63
CA ALA A 98 -3.64 15.95 3.31
C ALA A 98 -3.79 17.44 2.98
N GLN A 99 -2.70 18.24 3.07
CA GLN A 99 -2.76 19.69 2.81
C GLN A 99 -3.40 20.01 1.44
N PRO A 100 -4.09 21.16 1.31
CA PRO A 100 -4.86 21.48 0.11
C PRO A 100 -4.02 21.33 -1.17
N PRO A 101 -4.65 21.01 -2.31
CA PRO A 101 -3.95 20.77 -3.56
C PRO A 101 -3.01 21.94 -3.85
N LEU A 102 -1.73 21.61 -4.10
CA LEU A 102 -0.78 22.63 -4.56
C LEU A 102 -1.26 23.12 -5.92
N PRO A 103 -1.02 24.39 -6.31
CA PRO A 103 -1.39 24.88 -7.64
C PRO A 103 -0.82 24.05 -8.80
N ARG A 104 0.28 23.34 -8.56
CA ARG A 104 0.92 22.41 -9.51
C ARG A 104 0.19 21.05 -9.64
N PHE A 105 -0.63 20.69 -8.66
CA PHE A 105 -1.42 19.45 -8.63
C PHE A 105 -2.88 19.78 -8.28
N PRO A 106 -3.62 20.47 -9.16
CA PRO A 106 -4.99 20.93 -8.88
C PRO A 106 -5.98 19.76 -8.70
N GLU A 107 -5.66 18.59 -9.24
CA GLU A 107 -6.46 17.36 -9.16
C GLU A 107 -6.16 16.52 -7.91
N ASP A 108 -5.23 16.93 -7.02
CA ASP A 108 -4.84 16.20 -5.80
C ASP A 108 -5.93 16.13 -4.70
N ASN A 109 -7.17 16.40 -5.05
CA ASN A 109 -8.31 16.39 -4.15
C ASN A 109 -9.34 15.36 -4.61
N GLN A 110 -9.62 14.40 -3.71
CA GLN A 110 -10.77 13.46 -3.70
C GLN A 110 -10.50 12.04 -4.22
N ALA A 111 -9.80 11.23 -3.42
CA ALA A 111 -10.07 9.80 -3.34
C ALA A 111 -9.80 9.25 -1.93
N ALA A 112 -10.82 9.46 -1.09
CA ALA A 112 -11.28 8.58 -0.02
C ALA A 112 -10.39 8.37 1.23
N ARG A 113 -11.08 8.45 2.37
CA ARG A 113 -10.82 7.66 3.57
C ARG A 113 -10.88 6.16 3.21
N GLN A 114 -10.03 5.68 2.31
CA GLN A 114 -9.95 4.26 1.99
C GLN A 114 -9.37 3.55 3.21
N PRO A 115 -9.94 2.40 3.62
CA PRO A 115 -9.34 1.61 4.67
C PRO A 115 -7.91 1.24 4.25
N VAL A 116 -6.99 1.28 5.21
CA VAL A 116 -5.59 0.89 5.05
C VAL A 116 -5.55 -0.49 4.39
N ARG A 117 -5.20 -0.55 3.11
CA ARG A 117 -4.95 -1.83 2.44
C ARG A 117 -3.57 -2.27 2.89
N HIS A 118 -3.53 -3.41 3.59
CA HIS A 118 -2.29 -4.03 4.02
C HIS A 118 -1.52 -4.47 2.77
N LEU A 119 -0.48 -3.73 2.40
CA LEU A 119 0.47 -4.19 1.40
C LEU A 119 1.35 -5.24 2.08
N ARG A 120 1.06 -6.52 1.80
CA ARG A 120 2.00 -7.60 2.09
C ARG A 120 3.06 -7.59 0.99
N PRO A 121 4.35 -7.35 1.30
CA PRO A 121 5.40 -7.53 0.31
C PRO A 121 5.36 -8.98 -0.15
N GLY A 122 4.96 -9.20 -1.40
CA GLY A 122 4.90 -10.55 -1.96
C GLY A 122 6.27 -11.22 -1.87
N ARG A 123 6.34 -12.36 -1.17
CA ARG A 123 7.46 -13.30 -1.19
C ARG A 123 7.41 -14.03 -2.53
N ASP A 124 7.76 -13.35 -3.62
CA ASP A 124 7.73 -13.96 -4.95
C ASP A 124 8.97 -14.87 -5.13
N ARG A 125 8.83 -16.10 -4.64
CA ARG A 125 9.67 -17.21 -5.09
C ARG A 125 9.17 -17.59 -6.49
N ARG A 126 9.90 -17.15 -7.51
CA ARG A 126 9.65 -17.49 -8.92
C ARG A 126 9.18 -18.95 -9.10
N SER A 127 7.93 -19.11 -9.52
CA SER A 127 7.43 -20.27 -10.28
C SER A 127 6.18 -19.85 -11.03
N GLY A 128 6.25 -19.85 -12.36
CA GLY A 128 5.24 -19.26 -13.23
C GLY A 128 3.86 -19.89 -13.08
N THR A 129 2.82 -19.06 -12.94
CA THR A 129 1.46 -19.27 -13.44
C THR A 129 0.72 -17.92 -13.41
N ALA A 130 0.26 -17.48 -14.58
CA ALA A 130 -0.76 -16.46 -14.87
C ALA A 130 -0.96 -15.27 -13.90
N LEU A 131 -0.60 -14.06 -14.38
CA LEU A 131 -1.19 -12.80 -13.92
C LEU A 131 -2.71 -12.87 -14.03
N ARG A 132 -3.41 -13.01 -12.90
CA ARG A 132 -4.85 -12.76 -12.86
C ARG A 132 -5.06 -11.24 -12.86
N ARG A 133 -5.59 -10.72 -13.97
CA ARG A 133 -5.96 -9.31 -14.15
C ARG A 133 -6.79 -8.80 -12.96
N LEU A 134 -6.38 -7.69 -12.36
CA LEU A 134 -7.08 -7.01 -11.25
C LEU A 134 -8.27 -6.14 -11.70
N ASN A 135 -8.84 -6.39 -12.89
CA ASN A 135 -9.91 -5.55 -13.46
C ASN A 135 -11.22 -6.34 -13.70
N GLU A 136 -11.70 -7.10 -12.72
CA GLU A 136 -13.11 -7.51 -12.70
C GLU A 136 -13.89 -6.59 -11.76
N PRO A 137 -14.97 -5.92 -12.22
CA PRO A 137 -15.84 -5.15 -11.33
C PRO A 137 -16.54 -6.11 -10.34
N PRO A 138 -16.82 -5.68 -9.10
CA PRO A 138 -17.43 -6.55 -8.11
C PRO A 138 -18.80 -7.04 -8.60
N ALA A 139 -19.06 -8.35 -8.44
CA ALA A 139 -20.33 -8.97 -8.76
C ALA A 139 -21.48 -8.23 -8.04
N ARG A 140 -22.51 -7.85 -8.79
CA ARG A 140 -23.73 -7.26 -8.24
C ARG A 140 -24.34 -8.26 -7.24
N ARG A 141 -24.55 -7.81 -6.01
CA ARG A 141 -25.40 -8.53 -5.06
C ARG A 141 -26.85 -8.32 -5.47
N ASP A 142 -27.47 -9.37 -5.98
CA ASP A 142 -28.92 -9.40 -6.22
C ASP A 142 -29.63 -9.53 -4.88
N ASN A 143 -29.98 -8.40 -4.27
CA ASN A 143 -30.91 -8.35 -3.14
C ASN A 143 -32.33 -8.27 -3.69
N ASN A 144 -32.98 -9.41 -3.89
CA ASN A 144 -34.44 -9.46 -4.00
C ASN A 144 -35.02 -10.46 -3.00
N ASN A 145 -35.26 -9.93 -1.80
CA ASN A 145 -36.20 -10.49 -0.84
C ASN A 145 -37.60 -10.00 -1.23
N THR A 146 -38.26 -10.70 -2.15
CA THR A 146 -39.68 -10.50 -2.44
C THR A 146 -40.50 -11.55 -1.69
N ARG A 147 -41.36 -11.02 -0.82
CA ARG A 147 -42.41 -11.68 -0.04
C ARG A 147 -43.08 -12.81 -0.83
N ARG A 148 -42.98 -14.04 -0.34
CA ARG A 148 -43.95 -15.09 -0.69
C ARG A 148 -45.23 -14.84 0.11
N THR A 149 -46.27 -14.44 -0.60
CA THR A 149 -47.65 -14.53 -0.12
C THR A 149 -48.14 -15.93 -0.46
N ASP A 150 -48.21 -16.81 0.53
CA ASP A 150 -48.97 -18.06 0.41
C ASP A 150 -50.09 -18.03 1.47
N SER A 151 -51.27 -17.68 0.98
CA SER A 151 -52.56 -17.91 1.60
C SER A 151 -53.01 -19.34 1.27
N ASP A 152 -52.99 -20.26 2.22
CA ASP A 152 -54.10 -21.20 2.47
C ASP A 152 -53.89 -21.96 3.81
N PRO A 153 -54.94 -22.22 4.62
CA PRO A 153 -54.81 -22.72 5.97
C PRO A 153 -55.29 -24.18 6.09
N ASP A 154 -54.39 -25.15 6.18
CA ASP A 154 -54.70 -26.38 6.92
C ASP A 154 -53.43 -27.20 7.19
N THR A 155 -53.02 -27.27 8.46
CA THR A 155 -52.68 -28.52 9.17
C THR A 155 -52.05 -28.19 10.52
N ARG A 156 -52.90 -28.21 11.55
CA ARG A 156 -52.46 -28.40 12.93
C ARG A 156 -51.83 -29.78 13.05
N ARG A 157 -50.68 -29.90 13.74
CA ARG A 157 -50.52 -30.73 14.96
C ARG A 157 -49.06 -30.88 15.38
N ARG A 158 -48.90 -30.77 16.71
CA ARG A 158 -47.83 -31.31 17.59
C ARG A 158 -46.53 -30.51 17.57
N ALA A 159 -46.26 -29.74 18.63
CA ALA A 159 -45.56 -30.18 19.86
C ALA A 159 -44.06 -30.42 19.58
N SER A 160 -43.08 -30.11 20.41
CA SER A 160 -42.92 -29.49 21.73
C SER A 160 -41.42 -29.69 22.02
N CYS A 161 -40.77 -28.78 22.76
CA CYS A 161 -39.48 -28.99 23.44
C CYS A 161 -38.23 -29.05 22.54
N CYS A 162 -37.04 -28.60 22.90
CA CYS A 162 -36.45 -27.94 24.07
C CYS A 162 -35.28 -27.09 23.49
N ARG A 163 -35.08 -25.81 23.84
CA ARG A 163 -34.24 -25.28 24.92
C ARG A 163 -32.94 -26.06 25.27
N ASP A 164 -31.86 -25.26 25.34
CA ASP A 164 -30.54 -25.44 25.96
C ASP A 164 -29.52 -26.31 25.19
N ALA A 165 -28.21 -26.00 25.14
CA ALA A 165 -27.38 -25.21 26.04
C ALA A 165 -26.19 -24.55 25.30
N ALA A 166 -25.71 -23.45 25.90
CA ALA A 166 -24.39 -22.89 25.69
C ALA A 166 -23.41 -23.56 26.66
N GLU A 167 -22.22 -23.92 26.17
CA GLU A 167 -20.89 -23.73 26.78
C GLU A 167 -19.82 -23.99 25.70
#